data_AF-A0A963QBY8-F1
#
_entry.id   AF-A0A963QBY8-F1
#
_cell.length_a   1.000
_cell.length_b   1.000
_cell.length_c   1.000
_cell.angle_alpha   90.00
_cell.angle_beta   90.00
_cell.angle_gamma   90.00
#
_symmetry.space_group_name_H-M   'P 1'
#
loop_
_entity.id
_entity.type
_entity.pdbx_description
1 polymer ?
#
loop_
_entity_poly.entity_id
_entity_poly.type
_entity_poly.pdbx_seq_one_letter_code
_entity_poly.pdbx_strand_id
1 'polypeptide(L)' 'METKWLEDFVSLAETRSFSRSAQLRHVTQPAFSRRIQSL' A
#
# COMPACT_ATOMS: atom_id res chain seq x y z
N MET A 1 -3.72 10.95 9.71
CA MET A 1 -2.84 10.87 8.52
C MET A 1 -1.56 10.08 8.78
N GLU A 2 -1.19 9.76 10.02
CA GLU A 2 0.07 9.04 10.33
C GLU A 2 0.01 7.50 10.30
N THR A 3 -1.15 6.85 10.36
CA THR A 3 -1.20 5.37 10.46
C THR A 3 -1.43 4.67 9.11
N LYS A 4 -2.10 5.31 8.16
CA LYS A 4 -2.46 4.70 6.87
C LYS A 4 -1.25 4.29 6.04
N TRP A 5 -0.16 5.06 6.10
CA TRP A 5 1.04 4.73 5.36
C TRP A 5 1.78 3.53 5.95
N LEU A 6 1.79 3.41 7.29
CA LEU A 6 2.40 2.29 7.98
C LEU A 6 1.68 0.99 7.62
N GLU A 7 0.34 1.03 7.58
CA GLU A 7 -0.48 -0.09 7.13
C GLU A 7 -0.24 -0.45 5.66
N ASP A 8 -0.05 0.55 4.79
CA ASP A 8 0.30 0.33 3.38
C ASP A 8 1.69 -0.32 3.26
N PHE A 9 2.67 0.13 4.05
CA PHE A 9 4.01 -0.45 4.09
C PHE A 9 4.03 -1.90 4.61
N VAL A 10 3.35 -2.16 5.73
CA VAL A 10 3.22 -3.51 6.30
C VAL A 10 2.55 -4.45 5.29
N SER A 11 1.46 -4.00 4.64
CA SER A 11 0.78 -4.79 3.61
C SER A 11 1.70 -5.13 2.44
N LEU A 12 2.58 -4.22 2.03
CA LEU A 12 3.55 -4.47 0.96
C LEU A 12 4.63 -5.47 1.40
N ALA A 13 5.12 -5.36 2.63
CA ALA A 13 6.11 -6.28 3.19
C ALA A 13 5.57 -7.72 3.30
N GLU A 14 4.30 -7.87 3.70
CA GLU A 14 3.63 -9.17 3.83
C GLU A 14 3.34 -9.83 2.48
N THR A 15 2.79 -9.07 1.53
CA THR A 15 2.35 -9.64 0.26
C THR A 15 3.45 -9.70 -0.80
N ARG A 16 4.48 -8.87 -0.67
CA ARG A 16 5.54 -8.63 -1.67
C ARG A 16 4.99 -8.31 -3.06
N SER A 17 3.78 -7.73 -3.15
CA SER A 17 3.10 -7.45 -4.41
C SER A 17 2.21 -6.21 -4.32
N PHE A 18 2.55 -5.18 -5.10
CA PHE A 18 1.77 -3.94 -5.15
C PHE A 18 0.30 -4.17 -5.55
N SER A 19 0.04 -5.08 -6.49
CA SER A 19 -1.32 -5.42 -6.92
C SER A 19 -2.13 -6.08 -5.80
N ARG A 20 -1.51 -7.01 -5.05
CA ARG A 20 -2.17 -7.72 -3.95
C ARG A 20 -2.39 -6.79 -2.76
N SER A 21 -1.41 -5.97 -2.38
CA SER A 21 -1.59 -4.96 -1.33
C SER A 21 -2.67 -3.95 -1.68
N ALA A 22 -2.74 -3.47 -2.92
CA ALA A 22 -3.78 -2.54 -3.33
C ALA A 22 -5.19 -3.11 -3.17
N GLN A 23 -5.39 -4.39 -3.52
CA GLN A 23 -6.65 -5.11 -3.29
C GLN A 23 -6.98 -5.19 -1.79
N LEU A 24 -6.02 -5.59 -0.94
CA LEU A 24 -6.21 -5.68 0.52
C LEU A 24 -6.50 -4.33 1.18
N ARG A 25 -5.97 -3.25 0.59
CA ARG A 25 -6.12 -1.88 1.09
C ARG A 25 -7.29 -1.14 0.44
N HIS A 26 -8.10 -1.84 -0.36
CA HIS A 26 -9.27 -1.31 -1.06
C HIS A 26 -8.96 -0.05 -1.88
N VAL A 27 -7.83 -0.07 -2.60
CA VAL A 27 -7.40 1.01 -3.49
C VAL A 27 -6.95 0.45 -4.84
N THR A 28 -6.85 1.30 -5.85
CA THR A 28 -6.25 0.91 -7.12
C THR A 28 -4.73 0.77 -6.96
N GLN A 29 -4.11 -0.13 -7.71
CA GLN A 29 -2.66 -0.32 -7.67
C GLN A 29 -1.87 0.98 -7.97
N PRO A 30 -2.27 1.83 -8.95
CA PRO A 30 -1.60 3.11 -9.17
C PRO A 30 -1.73 4.11 -8.01
N ALA A 31 -2.85 4.07 -7.26
CA ALA A 31 -3.00 4.89 -6.06
C ALA A 31 -2.12 4.38 -4.92
N PHE A 32 -2.07 3.06 -4.72
CA PHE A 32 -1.23 2.42 -3.72
C PHE A 32 0.27 2.66 -3.96
N SER A 33 0.75 2.48 -5.19
CA SER A 33 2.15 2.76 -5.54
C SER A 33 2.54 4.22 -5.29
N ARG A 34 1.67 5.18 -5.60
CA ARG A 34 1.93 6.60 -5.30
C ARG A 34 2.04 6.86 -3.79
N ARG A 35 1.20 6.22 -2.97
CA ARG A 35 1.27 6.34 -1.51
C ARG A 35 2.60 5.82 -0.94
N ILE A 36 3.08 4.69 -1.45
CA ILE A 36 4.38 4.11 -1.06
C ILE A 36 5.55 4.98 -1.52
N GLN A 37 5.46 5.59 -2.71
CA GLN A 37 6.49 6.51 -3.22
C GLN A 37 6.54 7.85 -2.49
N SER A 38 5.44 8.25 -1.84
CA SER A 38 5.36 9.49 -1.06
C SER A 38 5.73 9.33 0.41
N LEU A 39 6.20 8.14 0.81
CA LEU A 39 6.78 7.89 2.14
C LEU A 39 8.22 8.38 2.17
#